data_AF-A0A379S326-F1
#
_entry.id   AF-A0A379S326-F1
#
_cell.length_a   1.000
_cell.length_b   1.000
_cell.length_c   1.000
_cell.angle_alpha   90.00
_cell.angle_beta   90.00
_cell.angle_gamma   90.00
#
_symmetry.space_group_name_H-M   'P 1'
#
loop_
_entity.id
_entity.type
_entity.pdbx_description
1 polymer ?
#
loop_
_entity_poly.entity_id
_entity_poly.type
_entity_poly.pdbx_seq_one_letter_code
_entity_poly.pdbx_strand_id
1 'polypeptide(L)'
;MTEHSTLTNETPHSSYDITGMLMPARAFFFVVVDEPGKDGFLVRKIYASNSDPYLSKMDLSEAKMLSETNPERYGLIPKDFSASYSVAEHVMGNNASAYISTSSAFPEGSPRFEGKTIIVDIDKAVRSGAKLISTAEILKSLDEYKNQNPHLGEHIDKISKYVNDIDKEVLLHGEKIPAAAIFTPETLKYTKYFTRAARVVQVTGIVFTDYDLEQASENRLKTGV
;
A
#
# COMPACT_ATOMS: atom_id res chain seq x y z
N MET A 1 -0.28 27.85 -47.84
CA MET A 1 -1.60 27.21 -47.98
C MET A 1 -1.69 26.75 -49.41
N THR A 2 -1.85 25.44 -49.63
CA THR A 2 -2.03 24.88 -50.97
C THR A 2 -3.54 24.73 -51.16
N GLU A 3 -4.13 25.51 -52.07
CA GLU A 3 -5.53 25.36 -52.45
C GLU A 3 -5.69 24.07 -53.26
N HIS A 4 -6.63 23.21 -52.85
CA HIS A 4 -7.01 22.02 -53.61
C HIS A 4 -8.23 22.35 -54.48
N SER A 5 -8.05 22.34 -55.79
CA SER A 5 -9.14 22.42 -56.77
C SER A 5 -9.52 21.00 -57.20
N THR A 6 -10.71 20.53 -56.81
CA THR A 6 -11.28 19.27 -57.28
C THR A 6 -12.31 19.55 -58.38
N LEU A 7 -12.17 18.86 -59.52
CA LEU A 7 -13.13 18.95 -60.63
C LEU A 7 -14.42 18.21 -60.24
N THR A 8 -15.55 18.92 -60.19
CA THR A 8 -16.87 18.31 -60.05
C THR A 8 -17.30 17.68 -61.37
N ASN A 9 -17.65 16.39 -61.30
CA ASN A 9 -18.26 15.64 -62.39
C ASN A 9 -19.67 16.21 -62.73
N GLU A 10 -20.00 16.35 -64.01
CA GLU A 10 -21.29 16.91 -64.49
C GLU A 10 -22.49 15.95 -64.40
N THR A 11 -22.32 14.69 -63.97
CA THR A 11 -23.45 13.77 -63.81
C THR A 11 -24.29 14.09 -62.56
N PRO A 12 -25.63 14.23 -62.69
CA PRO A 12 -26.52 14.41 -61.55
C PRO A 12 -26.40 13.25 -60.56
N HIS A 13 -26.34 13.56 -59.25
CA HIS A 13 -26.27 12.59 -58.15
C HIS A 13 -24.97 11.79 -58.01
N SER A 14 -23.86 12.22 -58.63
CA SER A 14 -22.54 11.61 -58.38
C SER A 14 -21.94 12.13 -57.06
N SER A 15 -21.56 11.22 -56.18
CA SER A 15 -20.72 11.48 -55.01
C SER A 15 -19.33 10.87 -55.22
N TYR A 16 -18.27 11.57 -54.81
CA TYR A 16 -16.91 11.05 -54.77
C TYR A 16 -16.26 11.47 -53.45
N ASP A 17 -15.63 10.52 -52.77
CA ASP A 17 -14.97 10.74 -51.50
C ASP A 17 -13.59 11.39 -51.70
N ILE A 18 -13.41 12.58 -51.14
CA ILE A 18 -12.12 13.26 -51.09
C ILE A 18 -11.39 12.75 -49.84
N THR A 19 -10.31 11.99 -50.01
CA THR A 19 -9.45 11.61 -48.90
C THR A 19 -8.73 12.86 -48.38
N GLY A 20 -9.12 13.37 -47.21
CA GLY A 20 -8.43 14.48 -46.53
C GLY A 20 -6.97 14.13 -46.19
N MET A 21 -6.13 15.16 -45.97
CA MET A 21 -4.74 14.93 -45.53
C MET A 21 -4.72 14.06 -44.27
N LEU A 22 -3.90 13.01 -44.27
CA LEU A 22 -3.63 12.14 -43.13
C LEU A 22 -3.31 12.99 -41.89
N MET A 23 -4.25 13.09 -40.94
CA MET A 23 -3.92 13.63 -39.62
C MET A 23 -2.92 12.69 -38.95
N PRO A 24 -1.72 13.16 -38.57
CA PRO A 24 -0.75 12.30 -37.89
C PRO A 24 -1.32 11.88 -36.53
N ALA A 25 -1.58 10.59 -36.37
CA ALA A 25 -1.98 10.01 -35.10
C ALA A 25 -0.91 10.31 -34.04
N ARG A 26 -1.31 11.03 -32.98
CA ARG A 26 -0.44 11.30 -31.83
C ARG A 26 -0.81 10.34 -30.72
N ALA A 27 0.01 9.31 -30.54
CA ALA A 27 -0.08 8.47 -29.37
C ALA A 27 0.69 9.13 -28.24
N PHE A 28 0.15 9.03 -27.04
CA PHE A 28 0.97 9.31 -25.89
C PHE A 28 0.62 8.42 -24.69
N PHE A 29 1.48 8.41 -23.67
CA PHE A 29 1.50 7.41 -22.59
C PHE A 29 1.36 8.09 -21.23
N PHE A 30 0.66 7.49 -20.27
CA PHE A 30 0.61 7.97 -18.88
C PHE A 30 1.29 6.96 -17.94
N VAL A 31 2.12 7.45 -17.04
CA VAL A 31 2.70 6.65 -15.95
C VAL A 31 2.11 7.15 -14.63
N VAL A 32 1.20 6.37 -14.06
CA VAL A 32 0.69 6.61 -12.70
C VAL A 32 1.64 5.93 -11.73
N VAL A 33 2.30 6.71 -10.87
CA VAL A 33 3.21 6.19 -9.86
C VAL A 33 2.63 6.41 -8.48
N ASP A 34 2.43 5.31 -7.77
CA ASP A 34 2.03 5.30 -6.37
C ASP A 34 3.25 5.60 -5.49
N GLU A 35 3.33 6.83 -4.97
CA GLU A 35 4.46 7.29 -4.17
C GLU A 35 4.43 6.65 -2.77
N PRO A 36 5.54 6.00 -2.33
CA PRO A 36 5.59 5.40 -1.02
C PRO A 36 5.74 6.46 0.08
N GLY A 37 5.07 6.26 1.21
CA GLY A 37 5.29 7.01 2.45
C GLY A 37 4.49 8.29 2.57
N LYS A 38 3.36 8.42 1.87
CA LYS A 38 2.47 9.59 1.96
C LYS A 38 2.11 9.94 3.41
N ASP A 39 1.76 8.92 4.20
CA ASP A 39 1.41 9.07 5.62
C ASP A 39 2.56 8.63 6.56
N GLY A 40 3.76 8.43 6.01
CA GLY A 40 4.92 7.90 6.72
C GLY A 40 5.05 6.38 6.67
N PHE A 41 5.95 5.87 7.50
CA PHE A 41 6.33 4.46 7.54
C PHE A 41 6.36 3.93 8.97
N LEU A 42 6.08 2.64 9.11
CA LEU A 42 6.32 1.86 10.32
C LEU A 42 7.44 0.87 10.05
N VAL A 43 8.19 0.51 11.09
CA VAL A 43 9.31 -0.43 11.00
C VAL A 43 9.01 -1.63 11.87
N ARG A 44 9.24 -2.83 11.34
CA ARG A 44 9.18 -4.07 12.11
C ARG A 44 10.47 -4.86 11.87
N LYS A 45 11.02 -5.42 12.93
CA LYS A 45 12.09 -6.41 12.83
C LYS A 45 11.46 -7.80 12.92
N ILE A 46 11.75 -8.62 11.93
CA ILE A 46 11.19 -9.96 11.78
C ILE A 46 12.28 -11.03 11.86
N TYR A 47 11.88 -12.27 12.04
CA TYR A 47 12.80 -13.41 12.05
C TYR A 47 13.47 -13.55 10.68
N ALA A 48 14.79 -13.78 10.70
CA ALA A 48 15.57 -13.91 9.47
C ALA A 48 15.42 -15.28 8.78
N SER A 49 14.93 -16.31 9.51
CA SER A 49 14.84 -17.68 9.00
C SER A 49 13.76 -18.48 9.70
N ASN A 50 13.19 -19.46 8.98
CA ASN A 50 12.25 -20.46 9.51
C ASN A 50 12.92 -21.42 10.52
N SER A 51 14.25 -21.43 10.60
CA SER A 51 15.03 -22.22 11.57
C SER A 51 15.14 -21.55 12.95
N ASP A 52 14.47 -20.42 13.16
CA ASP A 52 14.46 -19.74 14.45
C ASP A 52 13.76 -20.63 15.52
N PRO A 53 14.42 -20.92 16.67
CA PRO A 53 13.86 -21.79 17.70
C PRO A 53 12.58 -21.27 18.36
N TYR A 54 12.35 -19.96 18.32
CA TYR A 54 11.15 -19.35 18.89
C TYR A 54 10.01 -19.38 17.88
N LEU A 55 10.29 -19.08 16.61
CA LEU A 55 9.30 -19.14 15.54
C LEU A 55 8.78 -20.57 15.30
N SER A 56 9.69 -21.56 15.33
CA SER A 56 9.32 -22.99 15.17
C SER A 56 8.42 -23.51 16.30
N LYS A 57 8.51 -22.94 17.50
CA LYS A 57 7.66 -23.31 18.65
C LYS A 57 6.25 -22.71 18.61
N MET A 58 5.99 -21.75 17.72
CA MET A 58 4.68 -21.10 17.63
C MET A 58 3.61 -21.94 16.89
N ASP A 59 4.00 -23.05 16.27
CA ASP A 59 3.10 -23.95 15.52
C ASP A 59 2.18 -23.22 14.52
N LEU A 60 2.77 -22.26 13.79
CA LEU A 60 2.05 -21.45 12.81
C LEU A 60 1.79 -22.25 11.53
N SER A 61 0.66 -21.95 10.87
CA SER A 61 0.42 -22.45 9.51
C SER A 61 1.50 -21.94 8.54
N GLU A 62 1.72 -22.67 7.44
CA GLU A 62 2.74 -22.33 6.44
C GLU A 62 2.62 -20.89 5.93
N ALA A 63 1.39 -20.42 5.66
CA ALA A 63 1.15 -19.06 5.21
C ALA A 63 1.57 -18.00 6.25
N LYS A 64 1.31 -18.26 7.54
CA LYS A 64 1.73 -17.37 8.64
C LYS A 64 3.24 -17.41 8.86
N MET A 65 3.85 -18.59 8.69
CA MET A 65 5.30 -18.74 8.71
C MET A 65 5.97 -17.89 7.63
N LEU A 66 5.48 -17.98 6.39
CA LEU A 66 5.97 -17.17 5.26
C LEU A 66 5.74 -15.67 5.47
N SER A 67 4.63 -15.29 6.11
CA SER A 67 4.36 -13.91 6.51
C SER A 67 5.38 -13.39 7.54
N GLU A 68 5.82 -14.20 8.49
CA GLU A 68 6.80 -13.76 9.51
C GLU A 68 8.25 -13.75 9.01
N THR A 69 8.57 -14.41 7.90
CA THR A 69 9.96 -14.44 7.36
C THR A 69 10.15 -13.69 6.05
N ASN A 70 9.13 -13.65 5.19
CA ASN A 70 9.17 -13.00 3.88
C ASN A 70 7.91 -12.16 3.58
N PRO A 71 7.51 -11.24 4.47
CA PRO A 71 6.29 -10.44 4.32
C PRO A 71 6.31 -9.50 3.10
N GLU A 72 7.49 -9.10 2.62
CA GLU A 72 7.62 -8.33 1.37
C GLU A 72 7.13 -9.10 0.14
N ARG A 73 6.99 -10.43 0.25
CA ARG A 73 6.45 -11.31 -0.80
C ARG A 73 5.04 -11.80 -0.48
N TYR A 74 4.76 -12.12 0.79
CA TYR A 74 3.51 -12.79 1.18
C TYR A 74 2.50 -11.90 1.91
N GLY A 75 2.91 -10.70 2.32
CA GLY A 75 2.16 -9.82 3.21
C GLY A 75 2.37 -10.13 4.69
N LEU A 76 1.87 -9.26 5.56
CA LEU A 76 1.81 -9.52 7.00
C LEU A 76 0.41 -10.02 7.37
N ILE A 77 0.36 -11.15 8.06
CA ILE A 77 -0.86 -11.79 8.57
C ILE A 77 -0.71 -11.85 10.09
N PRO A 78 -1.71 -11.38 10.86
CA PRO A 78 -1.69 -11.52 12.31
C PRO A 78 -1.66 -13.01 12.69
N LYS A 79 -1.04 -13.30 13.84
CA LYS A 79 -0.89 -14.69 14.30
C LYS A 79 -2.23 -15.36 14.53
N ASP A 80 -3.23 -14.62 15.01
CA ASP A 80 -4.61 -15.08 15.06
C ASP A 80 -5.58 -13.90 14.92
N PHE A 81 -6.13 -13.69 13.73
CA PHE A 81 -7.09 -12.63 13.48
C PHE A 81 -8.42 -12.79 14.24
N SER A 82 -8.78 -14.03 14.61
CA SER A 82 -10.03 -14.33 15.31
C SER A 82 -9.93 -14.19 16.83
N ALA A 83 -8.71 -14.06 17.35
CA ALA A 83 -8.49 -13.94 18.79
C ALA A 83 -9.07 -12.63 19.34
N SER A 84 -9.83 -12.76 20.43
CA SER A 84 -10.55 -11.66 21.08
C SER A 84 -9.70 -10.86 22.06
N TYR A 85 -8.36 -10.88 21.92
CA TYR A 85 -7.49 -10.13 22.82
C TYR A 85 -7.66 -8.63 22.59
N SER A 86 -7.68 -7.86 23.68
CA SER A 86 -7.61 -6.41 23.66
C SER A 86 -6.21 -5.92 23.26
N VAL A 87 -6.11 -4.64 22.93
CA VAL A 87 -4.83 -3.96 22.66
C VAL A 87 -3.87 -4.11 23.85
N ALA A 88 -4.37 -3.88 25.07
CA ALA A 88 -3.59 -4.07 26.28
C ALA A 88 -3.07 -5.51 26.42
N GLU A 89 -3.93 -6.52 26.30
CA GLU A 89 -3.51 -7.93 26.43
C GLU A 89 -2.44 -8.32 25.40
N HIS A 90 -2.56 -7.84 24.16
CA HIS A 90 -1.54 -8.06 23.13
C HIS A 90 -0.18 -7.53 23.55
N VAL A 91 -0.14 -6.25 23.95
CA VAL A 91 1.09 -5.54 24.34
C VAL A 91 1.68 -6.10 25.63
N MET A 92 0.83 -6.63 26.51
CA MET A 92 1.24 -7.32 27.74
C MET A 92 1.83 -8.71 27.49
N GLY A 93 1.77 -9.24 26.26
CA GLY A 93 2.48 -10.46 25.85
C GLY A 93 1.60 -11.54 25.22
N ASN A 94 0.28 -11.36 25.11
CA ASN A 94 -0.61 -12.29 24.40
C ASN A 94 -0.50 -12.06 22.89
N ASN A 95 0.66 -12.44 22.34
CA ASN A 95 1.05 -12.10 20.97
C ASN A 95 0.36 -12.94 19.88
N ALA A 96 -0.33 -14.03 20.25
CA ALA A 96 -1.21 -14.80 19.38
C ALA A 96 -2.57 -14.08 19.23
N SER A 97 -2.53 -12.89 18.63
CA SER A 97 -3.67 -11.98 18.55
C SER A 97 -3.91 -11.45 17.14
N ALA A 98 -4.94 -10.63 16.99
CA ALA A 98 -5.32 -9.95 15.76
C ALA A 98 -4.48 -8.69 15.45
N TYR A 99 -3.48 -8.37 16.27
CA TYR A 99 -2.62 -7.20 16.09
C TYR A 99 -1.22 -7.58 15.61
N ILE A 100 -0.66 -6.72 14.77
CA ILE A 100 0.73 -6.80 14.31
C ILE A 100 1.50 -5.63 14.94
N SER A 101 2.46 -5.94 15.83
CA SER A 101 3.37 -4.94 16.40
C SER A 101 4.31 -4.37 15.37
N THR A 102 4.39 -3.05 15.34
CA THR A 102 5.35 -2.27 14.56
C THR A 102 5.88 -1.12 15.39
N SER A 103 6.90 -0.43 14.92
CA SER A 103 7.50 0.73 15.56
C SER A 103 7.37 1.95 14.66
N SER A 104 7.05 3.10 15.25
CA SER A 104 7.11 4.40 14.57
C SER A 104 8.52 5.00 14.55
N ALA A 105 9.50 4.38 15.21
CA ALA A 105 10.90 4.78 15.12
C ALA A 105 11.45 4.42 13.73
N PHE A 106 11.38 5.36 12.79
CA PHE A 106 11.91 5.18 11.44
C PHE A 106 13.25 5.92 11.28
N PRO A 107 14.26 5.31 10.61
CA PRO A 107 14.27 3.99 9.96
C PRO A 107 14.66 2.78 10.84
N GLU A 108 15.05 2.98 12.09
CA GLU A 108 15.75 1.96 12.91
C GLU A 108 14.82 0.86 13.47
N GLY A 109 13.56 1.19 13.73
CA GLY A 109 12.60 0.38 14.46
C GLY A 109 12.91 0.28 15.96
N SER A 110 12.26 -0.65 16.64
CA SER A 110 12.55 -0.89 18.06
C SER A 110 13.97 -1.43 18.24
N PRO A 111 14.76 -0.88 19.19
CA PRO A 111 16.10 -1.33 19.48
C PRO A 111 16.13 -2.66 20.28
N ARG A 112 14.99 -3.12 20.81
CA ARG A 112 14.91 -4.33 21.64
C ARG A 112 14.80 -5.61 20.84
N PHE A 113 14.45 -5.51 19.56
CA PHE A 113 14.33 -6.64 18.68
C PHE A 113 15.53 -6.70 17.73
N GLU A 114 15.96 -7.91 17.41
CA GLU A 114 16.98 -8.20 16.41
C GLU A 114 16.34 -8.97 15.26
N GLY A 115 16.79 -8.74 14.03
CA GLY A 115 16.26 -9.46 12.88
C GLY A 115 16.30 -8.67 11.58
N LYS A 116 15.64 -9.23 10.56
CA LYS A 116 15.48 -8.59 9.25
C LYS A 116 14.55 -7.39 9.41
N THR A 117 14.98 -6.23 8.93
CA THR A 117 14.16 -5.02 8.98
C THR A 117 13.21 -4.99 7.79
N ILE A 118 11.93 -4.77 8.06
CA ILE A 118 10.91 -4.45 7.07
C ILE A 118 10.27 -3.11 7.40
N ILE A 119 9.77 -2.45 6.37
CA ILE A 119 9.18 -1.12 6.43
C ILE A 119 7.78 -1.23 5.84
N VAL A 120 6.77 -0.85 6.63
CA VAL A 120 5.37 -0.85 6.22
C VAL A 120 4.95 0.57 5.88
N ASP A 121 4.39 0.76 4.68
CA ASP A 121 3.78 2.01 4.26
C ASP A 121 2.39 2.15 4.88
N ILE A 122 2.22 3.22 5.68
CA ILE A 122 1.00 3.44 6.47
C ILE A 122 -0.20 3.62 5.55
N ASP A 123 -0.08 4.47 4.53
CA ASP A 123 -1.18 4.82 3.63
C ASP A 123 -1.63 3.59 2.83
N LYS A 124 -0.68 2.77 2.36
CA LYS A 124 -1.01 1.51 1.65
C LYS A 124 -1.65 0.47 2.56
N ALA A 125 -1.18 0.34 3.80
CA ALA A 125 -1.77 -0.57 4.78
C ALA A 125 -3.20 -0.15 5.16
N VAL A 126 -3.44 1.14 5.38
CA VAL A 126 -4.78 1.67 5.70
C VAL A 126 -5.71 1.53 4.49
N ARG A 127 -5.24 1.82 3.28
CA ARG A 127 -6.01 1.59 2.03
C ARG A 127 -6.40 0.14 1.81
N SER A 128 -5.65 -0.82 2.35
CA SER A 128 -6.01 -2.24 2.30
C SER A 128 -6.96 -2.69 3.41
N GLY A 129 -7.51 -1.75 4.19
CA GLY A 129 -8.47 -2.03 5.26
C GLY A 129 -7.85 -2.23 6.64
N ALA A 130 -6.54 -1.99 6.82
CA ALA A 130 -5.95 -2.04 8.15
C ALA A 130 -6.31 -0.81 8.97
N LYS A 131 -6.63 -1.02 10.25
CA LYS A 131 -6.73 0.05 11.23
C LYS A 131 -5.38 0.26 11.91
N LEU A 132 -4.92 1.51 11.92
CA LEU A 132 -3.75 1.93 12.68
C LEU A 132 -4.17 2.23 14.12
N ILE A 133 -3.42 1.70 15.08
CA ILE A 133 -3.59 1.97 16.51
C ILE A 133 -2.32 2.63 17.01
N SER A 134 -2.43 3.91 17.32
CA SER A 134 -1.32 4.77 17.71
C SER A 134 -0.77 4.40 19.10
N THR A 135 0.46 4.83 19.38
CA THR A 135 1.06 4.72 20.72
C THR A 135 0.16 5.32 21.80
N ALA A 136 -0.51 6.44 21.52
CA ALA A 136 -1.43 7.08 22.46
C ALA A 136 -2.65 6.21 22.77
N GLU A 137 -3.22 5.54 21.76
CA GLU A 137 -4.33 4.59 21.96
C GLU A 137 -3.88 3.34 22.73
N ILE A 138 -2.67 2.86 22.50
CA ILE A 138 -2.08 1.75 23.27
C ILE A 138 -1.94 2.15 24.74
N LEU A 139 -1.34 3.31 25.03
CA LEU A 139 -1.15 3.79 26.40
C LEU A 139 -2.48 4.00 27.11
N LYS A 140 -3.49 4.51 26.41
CA LYS A 140 -4.85 4.62 26.95
C LYS A 140 -5.44 3.24 27.28
N SER A 141 -5.29 2.27 26.38
CA SER A 141 -5.77 0.90 26.64
C SER A 141 -5.06 0.25 27.82
N LEU A 142 -3.76 0.49 27.99
CA LEU A 142 -2.99 0.01 29.15
C LEU A 142 -3.44 0.65 30.46
N ASP A 143 -3.75 1.96 30.47
CA ASP A 143 -4.29 2.65 31.64
C ASP A 143 -5.68 2.12 32.04
N GLU A 144 -6.57 1.92 31.07
CA GLU A 144 -7.87 1.28 31.29
C GLU A 144 -7.72 -0.14 31.85
N TYR A 145 -6.78 -0.92 31.30
CA TYR A 145 -6.49 -2.28 31.77
C TYR A 145 -5.90 -2.29 33.19
N LYS A 146 -5.07 -1.30 33.54
CA LYS A 146 -4.52 -1.11 34.88
C LYS A 146 -5.60 -0.82 35.92
N ASN A 147 -6.58 0.01 35.57
CA ASN A 147 -7.71 0.32 36.45
C ASN A 147 -8.55 -0.93 36.77
N GLN A 148 -8.66 -1.86 35.81
CA GLN A 148 -9.34 -3.14 36.00
C GLN A 148 -8.48 -4.18 36.71
N ASN A 149 -7.14 -4.07 36.61
CA ASN A 149 -6.17 -5.00 37.18
C ASN A 149 -5.12 -4.29 38.07
N PRO A 150 -5.50 -3.69 39.21
CA PRO A 150 -4.57 -2.89 40.02
C PRO A 150 -3.32 -3.66 40.50
N HIS A 151 -3.45 -4.98 40.67
CA HIS A 151 -2.35 -5.86 41.07
C HIS A 151 -1.21 -5.96 40.02
N LEU A 152 -1.45 -5.58 38.77
CA LEU A 152 -0.46 -5.53 37.70
C LEU A 152 0.12 -4.13 37.48
N GLY A 153 -0.22 -3.15 38.32
CA GLY A 153 0.08 -1.73 38.08
C GLY A 153 1.55 -1.43 37.76
N GLU A 154 2.49 -1.94 38.57
CA GLU A 154 3.92 -1.72 38.35
C GLU A 154 4.41 -2.34 37.03
N HIS A 155 3.86 -3.51 36.67
CA HIS A 155 4.21 -4.19 35.43
C HIS A 155 3.70 -3.42 34.21
N ILE A 156 2.46 -2.93 34.28
CA ILE A 156 1.84 -2.12 33.23
C ILE A 156 2.57 -0.78 33.07
N ASP A 157 3.00 -0.14 34.16
CA ASP A 157 3.77 1.11 34.08
C ASP A 157 5.12 0.90 33.38
N LYS A 158 5.79 -0.22 33.67
CA LYS A 158 7.03 -0.60 33.00
C LYS A 158 6.81 -0.84 31.50
N ILE A 159 5.74 -1.53 31.12
CA ILE A 159 5.39 -1.79 29.73
C ILE A 159 5.02 -0.50 29.00
N SER A 160 4.21 0.36 29.63
CA SER A 160 3.84 1.67 29.10
C SER A 160 5.07 2.53 28.80
N LYS A 161 6.06 2.52 29.69
CA LYS A 161 7.34 3.20 29.46
C LYS A 161 8.08 2.63 28.26
N TYR A 162 8.15 1.31 28.11
CA TYR A 162 8.79 0.69 26.95
C TYR A 162 8.09 1.04 25.64
N VAL A 163 6.76 0.91 25.59
CA VAL A 163 5.92 1.27 24.45
C VAL A 163 6.17 2.72 24.03
N ASN A 164 6.19 3.65 24.98
CA ASN A 164 6.31 5.07 24.70
C ASN A 164 7.74 5.51 24.37
N ASP A 165 8.73 5.08 25.15
CA ASP A 165 10.06 5.70 25.12
C ASP A 165 11.05 4.92 24.26
N ILE A 166 10.91 3.59 24.22
CA ILE A 166 11.91 2.70 23.60
C ILE A 166 11.40 2.11 22.29
N ASP A 167 10.27 1.43 22.34
CA ASP A 167 9.75 0.66 21.21
C ASP A 167 8.99 1.54 20.24
N LYS A 168 8.47 2.68 20.70
CA LYS A 168 7.61 3.60 19.92
C LYS A 168 6.51 2.82 19.22
N GLU A 169 5.89 1.90 19.96
CA GLU A 169 5.05 0.85 19.39
C GLU A 169 3.77 1.43 18.80
N VAL A 170 3.39 0.87 17.66
CA VAL A 170 2.17 1.14 16.91
C VAL A 170 1.65 -0.20 16.42
N LEU A 171 0.34 -0.44 16.53
CA LEU A 171 -0.25 -1.70 16.07
C LEU A 171 -0.99 -1.49 14.76
N LEU A 172 -0.90 -2.50 13.89
CA LEU A 172 -1.80 -2.65 12.75
C LEU A 172 -2.83 -3.73 13.09
N HIS A 173 -4.10 -3.43 12.86
CA HIS A 173 -5.21 -4.36 13.02
C HIS A 173 -5.90 -4.57 11.67
N GLY A 174 -5.78 -5.76 11.11
CA GLY A 174 -6.39 -6.14 9.84
C GLY A 174 -6.09 -7.58 9.49
N GLU A 175 -6.94 -8.19 8.67
CA GLU A 175 -6.81 -9.61 8.31
C GLU A 175 -5.51 -9.90 7.55
N LYS A 176 -5.08 -8.94 6.72
CA LYS A 176 -3.81 -9.01 5.99
C LYS A 176 -3.34 -7.63 5.56
N ILE A 177 -2.06 -7.35 5.78
CA ILE A 177 -1.35 -6.25 5.14
C ILE A 177 -0.73 -6.78 3.84
N PRO A 178 -1.06 -6.22 2.67
CA PRO A 178 -0.57 -6.75 1.39
C PRO A 178 0.93 -6.52 1.25
N ALA A 179 1.59 -7.45 0.54
CA ALA A 179 3.03 -7.36 0.23
C ALA A 179 3.42 -6.02 -0.43
N ALA A 180 2.52 -5.44 -1.24
CA ALA A 180 2.74 -4.14 -1.90
C ALA A 180 2.87 -2.95 -0.93
N ALA A 181 2.45 -3.10 0.33
CA ALA A 181 2.63 -2.12 1.40
C ALA A 181 3.93 -2.34 2.19
N ILE A 182 4.69 -3.41 1.91
CA ILE A 182 5.85 -3.83 2.70
C ILE A 182 7.11 -3.75 1.85
N PHE A 183 8.12 -3.10 2.41
CA PHE A 183 9.40 -2.88 1.78
C PHE A 183 10.53 -3.43 2.65
N THR A 184 11.63 -3.81 2.02
CA THR A 184 12.93 -3.88 2.68
C THR A 184 13.61 -2.51 2.55
N PRO A 185 14.65 -2.20 3.34
CA PRO A 185 15.40 -0.95 3.18
C PRO A 185 15.89 -0.73 1.74
N GLU A 186 16.30 -1.82 1.08
CA GLU A 186 16.75 -1.80 -0.32
C GLU A 186 15.60 -1.52 -1.28
N THR A 187 14.48 -2.26 -1.20
CA THR A 187 13.36 -2.05 -2.12
C THR A 187 12.68 -0.70 -1.92
N LEU A 188 12.63 -0.18 -0.69
CA LEU A 188 12.15 1.18 -0.43
C LEU A 188 13.06 2.21 -1.10
N LYS A 189 14.38 2.05 -0.99
CA LYS A 189 15.36 2.93 -1.64
C LYS A 189 15.15 2.93 -3.14
N TYR A 190 15.10 1.75 -3.77
CA TYR A 190 14.84 1.64 -5.21
C TYR A 190 13.51 2.26 -5.62
N THR A 191 12.44 2.02 -4.86
CA THR A 191 11.11 2.57 -5.15
C THR A 191 11.13 4.10 -5.08
N LYS A 192 11.75 4.70 -4.06
CA LYS A 192 11.89 6.16 -3.94
C LYS A 192 12.73 6.76 -5.08
N TYR A 193 13.78 6.07 -5.53
CA TYR A 193 14.56 6.52 -6.70
C TYR A 193 13.72 6.45 -7.98
N PHE A 194 13.00 5.36 -8.20
CA PHE A 194 12.14 5.18 -9.36
C PHE A 194 11.00 6.20 -9.37
N THR A 195 10.32 6.43 -8.24
CA THR A 195 9.23 7.41 -8.17
C THR A 195 9.72 8.83 -8.43
N ARG A 196 10.91 9.18 -7.92
CA ARG A 196 11.56 10.46 -8.24
C ARG A 196 11.86 10.60 -9.72
N ALA A 197 12.39 9.56 -10.37
CA ALA A 197 12.66 9.57 -11.81
C ALA A 197 11.38 9.68 -12.62
N ALA A 198 10.36 8.88 -12.30
CA ALA A 198 9.08 8.88 -13.00
C ALA A 198 8.30 10.19 -12.81
N ARG A 199 8.41 10.87 -11.65
CA ARG A 199 7.87 12.22 -11.46
C ARG A 199 8.45 13.22 -12.47
N VAL A 200 9.72 13.07 -12.83
CA VAL A 200 10.35 13.90 -13.87
C VAL A 200 9.86 13.52 -15.27
N VAL A 201 9.53 12.24 -15.49
CA VAL A 201 9.08 11.69 -16.78
C VAL A 201 7.55 11.61 -16.83
N GLN A 202 6.83 12.66 -16.44
CA GLN A 202 5.38 12.77 -16.65
C GLN A 202 5.09 12.87 -18.17
N VAL A 203 5.07 11.73 -18.85
CA VAL A 203 4.53 11.63 -20.21
C VAL A 203 3.00 11.62 -20.09
N THR A 204 2.30 12.36 -20.95
CA THR A 204 0.84 12.57 -20.95
C THR A 204 0.28 12.06 -22.26
N GLY A 205 -0.82 11.29 -22.29
CA GLY A 205 -1.15 10.45 -23.44
C GLY A 205 -2.56 10.10 -23.88
N ILE A 206 -3.13 10.83 -24.84
CA ILE A 206 -4.46 10.54 -25.42
C ILE A 206 -4.34 10.32 -26.93
N VAL A 207 -4.84 9.19 -27.44
CA VAL A 207 -4.96 8.93 -28.89
C VAL A 207 -6.33 9.44 -29.35
N PHE A 208 -6.37 10.43 -30.23
CA PHE A 208 -7.56 10.70 -31.05
C PHE A 208 -7.18 10.42 -32.50
N THR A 209 -7.87 9.47 -33.12
CA THR A 209 -7.92 9.30 -34.58
C THR A 209 -9.28 9.83 -35.04
N ASP A 210 -9.36 10.48 -36.19
CA ASP A 210 -10.65 11.00 -36.71
C ASP A 210 -11.71 9.91 -36.83
N TYR A 211 -11.29 8.66 -37.03
CA TYR A 211 -12.17 7.49 -37.09
C TYR A 211 -12.96 7.25 -35.79
N ASP A 212 -12.37 7.54 -34.61
CA ASP A 212 -13.06 7.44 -33.32
C ASP A 212 -14.03 8.60 -33.07
N LEU A 213 -13.76 9.78 -33.65
CA LEU A 213 -14.64 10.95 -33.54
C LEU A 213 -15.89 10.80 -34.41
N GLU A 214 -15.75 10.24 -35.62
CA GLU A 214 -16.83 10.04 -36.57
C GLU A 214 -17.80 8.95 -36.10
N GLN A 215 -17.30 7.83 -35.58
CA GLN A 215 -18.14 6.76 -35.02
C GLN A 215 -18.85 7.18 -33.72
N ALA A 216 -18.25 8.05 -32.91
CA ALA A 216 -18.89 8.61 -31.71
C ALA A 216 -19.95 9.68 -32.04
N SER A 217 -19.80 10.40 -33.15
CA SER A 217 -20.78 11.35 -33.69
C SER A 217 -22.00 10.63 -34.27
N GLU A 218 -21.79 9.62 -35.12
CA GLU A 218 -22.87 8.86 -35.76
C GLU A 218 -23.71 8.06 -34.75
N ASN A 219 -23.10 7.55 -33.68
CA ASN A 219 -23.83 6.83 -32.63
C ASN A 219 -24.69 7.75 -31.75
N ARG A 220 -24.35 9.05 -31.62
CA ARG A 220 -25.21 10.02 -30.91
C ARG A 220 -26.41 10.48 -31.73
N LEU A 221 -26.32 10.49 -33.06
CA LEU A 221 -27.44 10.85 -33.94
C LEU A 221 -28.45 9.69 -34.13
N LYS A 222 -28.05 8.44 -33.87
CA LYS A 222 -28.96 7.27 -33.96
C LYS A 222 -29.68 6.89 -32.65
N THR A 223 -29.41 7.57 -31.54
CA THR A 223 -30.10 7.33 -30.24
C THR A 223 -30.75 8.59 -29.66
N GLY A 224 -31.04 9.58 -30.50
CA GLY A 224 -31.64 10.85 -30.09
C GLY A 224 -32.78 11.32 -30.98
N VAL A 225 -33.74 10.44 -31.33
CA VAL A 225 -35.21 10.67 -31.43
C VAL A 225 -35.88 9.30 -31.35
#